data_AF-A0A9W8Q6F1-F1
#
_entry.id   AF-A0A9W8Q6F1-F1
#
_cell.length_a   1.000
_cell.length_b   1.000
_cell.length_c   1.000
_cell.angle_alpha   90.00
_cell.angle_beta   90.00
_cell.angle_gamma   90.00
#
_symmetry.space_group_name_H-M   'P 1'
#
loop_
_entity.id
_entity.type
_entity.pdbx_description
1 polymer ?
#
loop_
_entity_poly.entity_id
_entity_poly.type
_entity_poly.pdbx_seq_one_letter_code
_entity_poly.pdbx_strand_id
1 'polypeptide(L)'
;MAKGKAPPGVQNKNIYTRASYLYQAAAFLATASQPQGLSAPDRSASDIDSGAQDATGGLKDPSPTKSAKEAPKPGALTADQRRALQNMSRSLLADMRAVTLKLLIRQRPEMKRTVCRYCDALLVEGSSCDAAVENPSRGGRKPWADVLVIRCRACAGVKRFPVGQLGKKQVRKSLRVGKNTAQDGQCPNQMEQDARCSQ
;
A
#
# COMPACT_ATOMS: atom_id res chain seq x y z
N MET A 1 3.94 -48.73 -16.63
CA MET A 1 4.47 -47.35 -16.57
C MET A 1 3.56 -46.51 -15.67
N ALA A 2 4.09 -45.96 -14.57
CA ALA A 2 3.31 -45.14 -13.65
C ALA A 2 3.17 -43.71 -14.18
N LYS A 3 1.93 -43.27 -14.45
CA LYS A 3 1.63 -41.87 -14.80
C LYS A 3 1.97 -41.01 -13.58
N GLY A 4 3.01 -40.17 -13.68
CA GLY A 4 3.40 -39.25 -12.60
C GLY A 4 2.23 -38.37 -12.18
N LYS A 5 1.95 -38.30 -10.88
CA LYS A 5 0.95 -37.40 -10.32
C LYS A 5 1.39 -35.97 -10.58
N ALA A 6 0.57 -35.19 -11.30
CA ALA A 6 0.81 -33.77 -11.49
C ALA A 6 0.95 -33.08 -10.12
N PRO A 7 1.83 -32.07 -9.98
CA PRO A 7 1.97 -31.34 -8.73
C PRO A 7 0.59 -30.80 -8.31
N PRO A 8 0.27 -30.79 -7.00
CA PRO A 8 -1.03 -30.31 -6.53
C PRO A 8 -1.24 -28.87 -6.99
N GLY A 9 -2.11 -28.69 -7.98
CA GLY A 9 -2.46 -27.39 -8.51
C GLY A 9 -3.31 -26.61 -7.50
N VAL A 10 -3.15 -25.29 -7.49
CA VAL A 10 -4.02 -24.39 -6.72
C VAL A 10 -5.47 -24.66 -7.10
N GLN A 11 -6.28 -25.10 -6.13
CA GLN A 11 -7.72 -25.28 -6.32
C GLN A 11 -8.37 -23.91 -6.57
N ASN A 12 -9.46 -23.86 -7.35
CA ASN A 12 -10.19 -22.63 -7.65
C ASN A 12 -9.37 -21.52 -8.38
N LYS A 13 -8.51 -21.90 -9.34
CA LYS A 13 -7.69 -20.97 -10.14
C LYS A 13 -8.49 -19.79 -10.71
N ASN A 14 -9.65 -20.06 -11.29
CA ASN A 14 -10.53 -19.07 -11.92
C ASN A 14 -11.00 -17.98 -10.94
N ILE A 15 -11.01 -18.28 -9.65
CA ILE A 15 -11.44 -17.33 -8.63
C ILE A 15 -10.28 -16.44 -8.18
N TYR A 16 -9.08 -17.00 -8.09
CA TYR A 16 -7.88 -16.22 -7.88
C TYR A 16 -7.66 -15.23 -9.04
N THR A 17 -7.83 -15.68 -10.29
CA THR A 17 -7.73 -14.81 -11.47
C THR A 17 -8.81 -13.72 -11.48
N ARG A 18 -10.05 -14.05 -11.10
CA ARG A 18 -11.12 -13.06 -10.95
C ARG A 18 -10.78 -12.03 -9.87
N ALA A 19 -10.35 -12.47 -8.68
CA ALA A 19 -10.03 -11.57 -7.57
C ALA A 19 -8.84 -10.66 -7.91
N SER A 20 -7.81 -11.17 -8.59
CA SER A 20 -6.68 -10.35 -9.04
C SER A 20 -7.09 -9.34 -10.11
N TYR A 21 -7.91 -9.76 -11.07
CA TYR A 21 -8.41 -8.87 -12.12
C TYR A 21 -9.25 -7.73 -11.54
N LEU A 22 -10.18 -8.03 -10.63
CA LEU A 22 -11.00 -7.01 -9.97
C LEU A 22 -10.15 -5.98 -9.22
N TYR A 23 -9.09 -6.42 -8.53
CA TYR A 23 -8.16 -5.52 -7.86
C TYR A 23 -7.37 -4.64 -8.85
N GLN A 24 -6.83 -5.24 -9.92
CA GLN A 24 -6.09 -4.51 -10.96
C GLN A 24 -6.96 -3.47 -11.68
N ALA A 25 -8.18 -3.85 -12.06
CA ALA A 25 -9.14 -2.95 -12.68
C ALA A 25 -9.53 -1.81 -11.74
N ALA A 26 -9.78 -2.10 -10.45
CA ALA A 26 -10.05 -1.07 -9.47
C ALA A 26 -8.87 -0.10 -9.28
N ALA A 27 -7.65 -0.63 -9.24
CA ALA A 27 -6.44 0.17 -9.14
C ALA A 27 -6.29 1.12 -10.32
N PHE A 28 -6.49 0.61 -11.55
CA PHE A 28 -6.44 1.39 -12.77
C PHE A 28 -7.47 2.55 -12.78
N LEU A 29 -8.73 2.26 -12.42
CA LEU A 29 -9.76 3.30 -12.36
C LEU A 29 -9.48 4.35 -11.27
N ALA A 30 -8.93 3.92 -10.13
CA ALA A 30 -8.54 4.84 -9.06
C ALA A 30 -7.40 5.78 -9.51
N THR A 31 -6.37 5.26 -10.18
CA THR A 31 -5.27 6.06 -10.72
C THR A 31 -5.73 6.99 -11.85
N ALA A 32 -6.62 6.53 -12.73
CA ALA A 32 -7.19 7.35 -13.80
C ALA A 32 -8.03 8.52 -13.26
N SER A 33 -8.60 8.39 -12.06
CA SER A 33 -9.39 9.44 -11.42
C SER A 33 -8.56 10.56 -10.78
N GLN A 34 -7.24 10.39 -10.65
CA GLN A 34 -6.39 11.38 -9.99
C GLN A 34 -6.17 12.60 -10.90
N PRO A 35 -6.27 13.84 -10.36
CA PRO A 35 -5.83 15.02 -11.08
C PRO A 35 -4.32 14.90 -11.33
N GLN A 36 -3.92 14.87 -12.60
CA GLN A 36 -2.52 14.91 -13.03
C GLN A 36 -1.96 16.30 -12.70
N GLY A 37 -1.49 16.49 -11.46
CA GLY A 37 -0.71 17.64 -11.03
C GLY A 37 0.70 17.16 -10.71
N LEU A 38 1.63 17.36 -11.64
CA LEU A 38 3.10 17.28 -11.47
C LEU A 38 3.68 15.89 -11.07
N SER A 39 3.85 15.02 -12.06
CA SER A 39 5.03 14.14 -12.17
C SER A 39 5.03 13.42 -13.52
N ALA A 40 5.36 14.14 -14.59
CA ALA A 40 5.88 13.49 -15.78
C ALA A 40 7.30 12.98 -15.46
N PRO A 41 7.67 11.72 -15.74
CA PRO A 41 9.07 11.42 -15.97
C PRO A 41 9.48 12.10 -17.27
N ASP A 42 10.38 13.08 -17.18
CA ASP A 42 11.10 13.63 -18.32
C ASP A 42 11.72 12.48 -19.12
N ARG A 43 11.16 12.22 -20.30
CA ARG A 43 11.83 11.50 -21.37
C ARG A 43 11.76 12.37 -22.61
N SER A 44 12.61 13.40 -22.60
CA SER A 44 12.92 14.14 -23.81
C SER A 44 13.99 13.40 -24.62
N ALA A 45 13.64 13.21 -25.89
CA ALA A 45 14.48 13.09 -27.08
C ALA A 45 15.40 11.87 -27.26
N SER A 46 15.02 11.04 -28.23
CA SER A 46 15.77 11.01 -29.49
C SER A 46 14.83 10.67 -30.66
N ASP A 47 14.82 11.60 -31.61
CA ASP A 47 14.28 11.59 -32.98
C ASP A 47 14.64 10.28 -33.76
N ILE A 48 13.96 9.84 -34.84
CA ILE A 48 13.93 10.42 -36.19
C ILE A 48 12.88 9.69 -37.06
N ASP A 49 12.08 10.50 -37.80
CA ASP A 49 11.57 10.41 -39.20
C ASP A 49 10.76 9.21 -39.75
N SER A 50 9.59 9.52 -40.34
CA SER A 50 9.32 9.38 -41.80
C SER A 50 7.81 9.48 -42.12
N GLY A 51 7.47 10.30 -43.13
CA GLY A 51 6.32 10.03 -44.02
C GLY A 51 5.24 11.11 -44.14
N ALA A 52 5.43 12.01 -45.10
CA ALA A 52 4.44 12.96 -45.60
C ALA A 52 3.36 12.32 -46.53
N GLN A 53 2.37 13.14 -46.91
CA GLN A 53 1.34 13.05 -47.98
C GLN A 53 -0.08 12.70 -47.46
N ASP A 54 -1.20 13.33 -47.85
CA ASP A 54 -1.54 14.47 -48.71
C ASP A 54 -3.07 14.79 -48.53
N ALA A 55 -3.48 16.04 -48.87
CA ALA A 55 -4.78 16.65 -49.31
C ALA A 55 -6.15 15.91 -49.18
N THR A 56 -7.38 16.48 -49.07
CA THR A 56 -8.00 17.81 -49.35
C THR A 56 -9.52 17.83 -48.97
N GLY A 57 -10.11 19.03 -48.76
CA GLY A 57 -11.56 19.39 -48.90
C GLY A 57 -12.34 19.58 -47.58
N GLY A 58 -12.84 20.75 -47.12
CA GLY A 58 -13.76 21.75 -47.73
C GLY A 58 -15.22 21.28 -47.55
N LEU A 59 -16.23 21.92 -46.93
CA LEU A 59 -16.56 23.30 -46.59
C LEU A 59 -17.77 23.35 -45.59
N LYS A 60 -17.79 24.36 -44.71
CA LYS A 60 -18.91 25.22 -44.24
C LYS A 60 -20.07 24.70 -43.35
N ASP A 61 -20.05 25.23 -42.12
CA ASP A 61 -21.11 25.57 -41.14
C ASP A 61 -22.35 26.32 -41.71
N PRO A 62 -23.54 26.36 -41.05
CA PRO A 62 -23.71 26.95 -39.70
C PRO A 62 -24.74 26.35 -38.72
N SER A 63 -24.47 26.66 -37.44
CA SER A 63 -25.32 26.50 -36.23
C SER A 63 -26.62 27.34 -36.28
N PRO A 64 -27.59 27.13 -35.34
CA PRO A 64 -27.56 28.01 -34.16
C PRO A 64 -28.00 27.37 -32.81
N THR A 65 -27.16 27.59 -31.81
CA THR A 65 -27.47 28.05 -30.42
C THR A 65 -28.38 27.21 -29.50
N LYS A 66 -27.81 26.80 -28.34
CA LYS A 66 -28.11 27.41 -27.02
C LYS A 66 -27.19 26.89 -25.90
N SER A 67 -26.61 27.85 -25.19
CA SER A 67 -25.99 27.81 -23.85
C SER A 67 -24.61 27.17 -23.71
N ALA A 68 -23.61 28.03 -23.89
CA ALA A 68 -22.23 27.83 -23.49
C ALA A 68 -22.11 27.60 -21.96
N LYS A 69 -21.61 26.43 -21.58
CA LYS A 69 -20.68 26.29 -20.45
C LYS A 69 -19.33 25.88 -21.05
N GLU A 70 -18.28 26.55 -20.61
CA GLU A 70 -16.91 26.49 -21.14
C GLU A 70 -16.44 25.07 -21.56
N ALA A 71 -15.84 25.01 -22.75
CA ALA A 71 -15.20 23.81 -23.27
C ALA A 71 -14.04 23.37 -22.35
N PRO A 72 -14.01 22.11 -21.87
CA PRO A 72 -12.88 21.59 -21.10
C PRO A 72 -11.66 21.41 -22.02
N LYS A 73 -10.47 21.77 -21.51
CA LYS A 73 -9.18 21.48 -22.14
C LYS A 73 -9.09 19.99 -22.54
N PRO A 74 -8.48 19.62 -23.68
CA PRO A 74 -8.52 18.27 -24.26
C PRO A 74 -7.74 17.17 -23.50
N GLY A 75 -7.55 17.32 -22.19
CA GLY A 75 -6.88 16.32 -21.34
C GLY A 75 -7.33 16.30 -19.87
N ALA A 76 -8.31 17.12 -19.47
CA ALA A 76 -8.75 17.19 -18.09
C ALA A 76 -10.13 16.52 -17.92
N LEU A 77 -10.17 15.34 -17.28
CA LEU A 77 -11.41 14.71 -16.81
C LEU A 77 -12.18 15.70 -15.92
N THR A 78 -13.49 15.81 -16.14
CA THR A 78 -14.37 16.62 -15.29
C THR A 78 -14.44 16.05 -13.88
N ALA A 79 -14.82 16.88 -12.90
CA ALA A 79 -14.96 16.43 -11.51
C ALA A 79 -15.96 15.26 -11.38
N ASP A 80 -17.05 15.31 -12.14
CA ASP A 80 -18.08 14.27 -12.17
C ASP A 80 -17.55 12.95 -12.73
N GLN A 81 -16.77 13.01 -13.81
CA GLN A 81 -16.12 11.83 -14.39
C GLN A 81 -15.15 11.17 -13.40
N ARG A 82 -14.35 11.96 -12.66
CA ARG A 82 -13.45 11.42 -11.63
C ARG A 82 -14.22 10.74 -10.51
N ARG A 83 -15.32 11.34 -10.05
CA ARG A 83 -16.18 10.73 -9.03
C ARG A 83 -16.80 9.43 -9.52
N ALA A 84 -17.24 9.38 -10.78
CA ALA A 84 -17.74 8.15 -11.40
C ALA A 84 -16.67 7.04 -11.41
N LEU A 85 -15.44 7.35 -11.84
CA LEU A 85 -14.31 6.41 -11.82
C LEU A 85 -14.00 5.90 -10.41
N GLN A 86 -14.06 6.76 -9.39
CA GLN A 86 -13.87 6.38 -7.99
C GLN A 86 -15.00 5.51 -7.44
N ASN A 87 -16.24 5.72 -7.87
CA ASN A 87 -17.36 4.87 -7.47
C ASN A 87 -17.25 3.49 -8.13
N MET A 88 -16.84 3.44 -9.40
CA MET A 88 -16.59 2.17 -10.09
C MET A 88 -15.44 1.38 -9.43
N SER A 89 -14.34 2.05 -9.05
CA SER A 89 -13.23 1.36 -8.36
C SER A 89 -13.66 0.74 -7.03
N ARG A 90 -14.53 1.43 -6.25
CA ARG A 90 -15.10 0.89 -5.00
C ARG A 90 -15.99 -0.31 -5.25
N SER A 91 -16.85 -0.25 -6.28
CA SER A 91 -17.73 -1.37 -6.66
C SER A 91 -16.92 -2.63 -6.97
N LEU A 92 -15.84 -2.50 -7.74
CA LEU A 92 -14.96 -3.63 -8.08
C LEU A 92 -14.24 -4.20 -6.84
N LEU A 93 -13.87 -3.36 -5.87
CA LEU A 93 -13.24 -3.81 -4.62
C LEU A 93 -14.26 -4.47 -3.67
N ALA A 94 -15.51 -4.01 -3.66
CA ALA A 94 -16.62 -4.67 -2.98
C ALA A 94 -16.86 -6.07 -3.57
N ASP A 95 -16.84 -6.19 -4.91
CA ASP A 95 -16.96 -7.47 -5.61
C ASP A 95 -15.79 -8.41 -5.28
N MET A 96 -14.56 -7.90 -5.25
CA MET A 96 -13.38 -8.69 -4.85
C MET A 96 -13.54 -9.24 -3.43
N ARG A 97 -14.07 -8.43 -2.50
CA ARG A 97 -14.37 -8.87 -1.14
C ARG A 97 -15.49 -9.90 -1.08
N ALA A 98 -16.56 -9.71 -1.83
CA ALA A 98 -17.66 -10.66 -1.91
C ALA A 98 -17.19 -12.01 -2.46
N VAL A 99 -16.40 -12.01 -3.54
CA VAL A 99 -15.83 -13.23 -4.16
C VAL A 99 -14.89 -13.96 -3.19
N THR A 100 -14.04 -13.22 -2.48
CA THR A 100 -13.08 -13.81 -1.54
C THR A 100 -13.75 -14.36 -0.28
N LEU A 101 -14.79 -13.68 0.22
CA LEU A 101 -15.57 -14.12 1.37
C LEU A 101 -16.40 -15.36 1.05
N LYS A 102 -17.05 -15.41 -0.13
CA LYS A 102 -17.83 -16.57 -0.58
C LYS A 102 -17.04 -17.88 -0.59
N LEU A 103 -15.73 -17.82 -0.84
CA LEU A 103 -14.85 -19.00 -0.87
C LEU A 103 -13.88 -19.07 0.30
N LEU A 104 -14.05 -18.23 1.32
CA LEU A 104 -13.17 -18.15 2.48
C LEU A 104 -11.67 -18.01 2.11
N ILE A 105 -11.38 -17.32 1.01
CA ILE A 105 -10.01 -17.12 0.53
C ILE A 105 -9.32 -16.09 1.42
N ARG A 106 -8.21 -16.50 2.04
CA ARG A 106 -7.38 -15.59 2.83
C ARG A 106 -6.60 -14.64 1.93
N GLN A 107 -7.08 -13.41 1.79
CA GLN A 107 -6.34 -12.38 1.09
C GLN A 107 -5.02 -12.00 1.79
N ARG A 108 -3.99 -11.71 0.99
CA ARG A 108 -2.66 -11.32 1.48
C ARG A 108 -2.72 -10.00 2.27
N PRO A 109 -1.95 -9.84 3.37
CA PRO A 109 -1.98 -8.64 4.20
C PRO A 109 -1.68 -7.36 3.43
N GLU A 110 -0.77 -7.42 2.46
CA GLU A 110 -0.33 -6.27 1.65
C GLU A 110 -1.52 -5.68 0.87
N MET A 111 -2.32 -6.54 0.24
CA MET A 111 -3.51 -6.11 -0.50
C MET A 111 -4.65 -5.67 0.44
N LYS A 112 -4.76 -6.26 1.64
CA LYS A 112 -5.73 -5.78 2.65
C LYS A 112 -5.37 -4.42 3.19
N ARG A 113 -4.08 -4.05 3.23
CA ARG A 113 -3.62 -2.73 3.69
C ARG A 113 -4.09 -1.64 2.72
N THR A 114 -4.06 -1.89 1.42
CA THR A 114 -4.42 -0.92 0.37
C THR A 114 -5.93 -0.72 0.14
N VAL A 115 -6.84 -1.43 0.82
CA VAL A 115 -8.31 -1.30 0.58
C VAL A 115 -9.08 -0.93 1.85
N CYS A 116 -9.81 0.19 1.88
CA CYS A 116 -10.56 0.68 3.04
C CYS A 116 -11.50 -0.37 3.63
N ARG A 117 -11.49 -0.61 4.95
CA ARG A 117 -12.38 -1.62 5.57
C ARG A 117 -13.87 -1.29 5.37
N TYR A 118 -14.25 -0.02 5.38
CA TYR A 118 -15.66 0.40 5.43
C TYR A 118 -16.28 0.66 4.05
N CYS A 119 -15.60 1.45 3.21
CA CYS A 119 -16.17 1.95 1.95
C CYS A 119 -15.49 1.40 0.69
N ASP A 120 -14.65 0.37 0.85
CA ASP A 120 -13.93 -0.31 -0.23
C ASP A 120 -13.04 0.58 -1.11
N ALA A 121 -12.76 1.81 -0.70
CA ALA A 121 -11.87 2.71 -1.43
C ALA A 121 -10.43 2.19 -1.46
N LEU A 122 -9.77 2.30 -2.62
CA LEU A 122 -8.34 2.08 -2.73
C LEU A 122 -7.60 3.20 -1.97
N LEU A 123 -6.75 2.81 -1.02
CA LEU A 123 -5.94 3.70 -0.20
C LEU A 123 -4.61 3.96 -0.92
N VAL A 124 -4.48 5.14 -1.50
CA VAL A 124 -3.27 5.65 -2.13
C VAL A 124 -2.85 6.88 -1.35
N GLU A 125 -1.62 6.86 -0.86
CA GLU A 125 -1.05 7.92 -0.03
C GLU A 125 -1.04 9.25 -0.81
N GLY A 126 -1.35 10.35 -0.13
CA GLY A 126 -1.38 11.70 -0.70
C GLY A 126 -2.64 12.04 -1.52
N SER A 127 -3.34 11.04 -2.06
CA SER A 127 -4.54 11.26 -2.90
C SER A 127 -5.85 10.89 -2.19
N SER A 128 -6.05 9.61 -1.88
CA SER A 128 -7.29 9.10 -1.27
C SER A 128 -7.17 8.91 0.24
N CYS A 129 -5.95 8.89 0.78
CA CYS A 129 -5.68 8.65 2.20
C CYS A 129 -4.54 9.51 2.74
N ASP A 130 -4.63 9.77 4.04
CA ASP A 130 -3.56 10.37 4.83
C ASP A 130 -2.88 9.25 5.62
N ALA A 131 -1.58 9.11 5.45
CA ALA A 131 -0.75 8.15 6.17
C ALA A 131 0.22 8.92 7.06
N ALA A 132 0.19 8.65 8.37
CA ALA A 132 1.08 9.25 9.35
C ALA A 132 1.58 8.19 10.32
N VAL A 133 2.82 8.31 10.77
CA VAL A 133 3.37 7.46 11.83
C VAL A 133 3.15 8.17 13.15
N GLU A 134 2.36 7.55 14.02
CA GLU A 134 2.10 8.04 15.38
C GLU A 134 2.81 7.12 16.38
N ASN A 135 3.45 7.70 17.39
CA ASN A 135 4.00 6.95 18.51
C ASN A 135 3.20 7.27 19.80
N PRO A 136 2.21 6.43 20.16
CA PRO A 136 1.37 6.66 21.34
C PRO A 136 2.08 6.37 22.67
N SER A 137 3.38 6.06 22.67
CA SER A 137 4.13 5.93 23.94
C SER A 137 4.26 7.29 24.64
N ARG A 138 4.45 7.27 25.96
CA ARG A 138 4.59 8.48 26.80
C ARG A 138 5.72 9.38 26.27
N GLY A 139 5.38 10.35 25.42
CA GLY A 139 6.30 11.27 24.77
C GLY A 139 7.20 10.64 23.68
N GLY A 140 6.77 9.59 22.98
CA GLY A 140 7.56 8.98 21.90
C GLY A 140 8.82 8.23 22.36
N ARG A 141 8.96 7.96 23.66
CA ARG A 141 10.18 7.39 24.25
C ARG A 141 10.46 5.94 23.85
N LYS A 142 9.47 5.20 23.35
CA LYS A 142 9.63 3.80 22.92
C LYS A 142 9.74 3.75 21.39
N PRO A 143 10.94 3.54 20.80
CA PRO A 143 11.11 3.51 19.35
C PRO A 143 10.43 2.31 18.67
N TRP A 144 10.08 1.25 19.41
CA TRP A 144 9.33 0.10 18.87
C TRP A 144 7.81 0.28 18.89
N ALA A 145 7.31 1.40 19.44
CA ALA A 145 5.89 1.68 19.59
C ALA A 145 5.30 2.49 18.42
N ASP A 146 6.04 2.64 17.32
CA ASP A 146 5.57 3.36 16.15
C ASP A 146 4.43 2.61 15.44
N VAL A 147 3.34 3.34 15.17
CA VAL A 147 2.13 2.83 14.51
C VAL A 147 1.84 3.69 13.28
N LEU A 148 1.83 3.07 12.10
CA LEU A 148 1.34 3.67 10.88
C LEU A 148 -0.18 3.74 10.92
N VAL A 149 -0.69 4.96 10.97
CA VAL A 149 -2.11 5.28 10.96
C VAL A 149 -2.47 5.74 9.56
N ILE A 150 -3.35 4.99 8.89
CA ILE A 150 -3.87 5.32 7.57
C ILE A 150 -5.34 5.73 7.72
N ARG A 151 -5.65 6.99 7.42
CA ARG A 151 -7.00 7.56 7.46
C ARG A 151 -7.54 7.70 6.04
N CYS A 152 -8.72 7.13 5.80
CA CYS A 152 -9.40 7.26 4.51
C CYS A 152 -10.10 8.62 4.41
N ARG A 153 -9.83 9.41 3.36
CA ARG A 153 -10.48 10.73 3.17
C ARG A 153 -11.97 10.64 2.83
N ALA A 154 -12.43 9.49 2.32
CA ALA A 154 -13.82 9.32 1.89
C ALA A 154 -14.81 8.93 3.00
N CYS A 155 -14.37 8.19 4.01
CA CYS A 155 -15.24 7.72 5.11
C CYS A 155 -14.66 8.00 6.50
N ALA A 156 -13.51 8.68 6.59
CA ALA A 156 -12.74 8.93 7.81
C ALA A 156 -12.27 7.66 8.57
N GLY A 157 -12.52 6.46 8.05
CA GLY A 157 -12.10 5.21 8.67
C GLY A 157 -10.58 5.12 8.81
N VAL A 158 -10.14 4.64 9.98
CA VAL A 158 -8.72 4.57 10.36
C VAL A 158 -8.25 3.13 10.41
N LYS A 159 -7.09 2.86 9.80
CA LYS A 159 -6.33 1.61 9.97
C LYS A 159 -5.04 1.88 10.70
N ARG A 160 -4.60 0.93 11.52
CA ARG A 160 -3.40 1.03 12.33
C ARG A 160 -2.51 -0.19 12.10
N PHE A 161 -1.24 0.04 11.78
CA PHE A 161 -0.26 -1.02 11.57
C PHE A 161 0.99 -0.72 12.40
N PRO A 162 1.46 -1.65 13.24
CA PRO A 162 2.75 -1.46 13.91
C PRO A 162 3.88 -1.42 12.86
N VAL A 163 4.69 -0.38 12.89
CA VAL A 163 5.83 -0.14 11.97
C VAL A 163 7.17 0.02 12.69
N GLY A 164 7.18 0.08 14.02
CA GLY A 164 8.41 0.06 14.80
C GLY A 164 9.28 -1.15 14.47
N GLN A 165 10.58 -1.05 14.76
CA GLN A 165 11.53 -2.15 14.56
C GLN A 165 10.89 -3.45 15.03
N LEU A 166 11.01 -4.51 14.23
CA LEU A 166 10.67 -5.88 14.61
C LEU A 166 11.52 -6.24 15.83
N GLY A 167 11.10 -5.74 16.99
CA GLY A 167 11.71 -5.98 18.27
C GLY A 167 11.71 -7.47 18.42
N LYS A 168 12.93 -8.04 18.48
CA LYS A 168 13.27 -9.43 18.76
C LYS A 168 12.00 -10.16 19.19
N LYS A 169 11.33 -10.85 18.24
CA LYS A 169 10.01 -11.50 18.46
C LYS A 169 10.02 -12.01 19.88
N GLN A 170 9.10 -11.52 20.73
CA GLN A 170 9.10 -11.94 22.13
C GLN A 170 9.23 -13.46 22.16
N VAL A 171 10.36 -13.90 22.70
CA VAL A 171 10.70 -15.31 22.71
C VAL A 171 9.55 -16.01 23.43
N ARG A 172 9.00 -17.05 22.77
CA ARG A 172 7.86 -17.81 23.30
C ARG A 172 8.15 -18.15 24.75
N LYS A 173 7.13 -18.14 25.61
CA LYS A 173 7.30 -18.36 27.07
C LYS A 173 8.16 -19.61 27.37
N SER A 174 8.01 -20.65 26.56
CA SER A 174 8.79 -21.91 26.63
C SER A 174 10.28 -21.78 26.28
N LEU A 175 10.66 -20.77 25.50
CA LEU A 175 12.03 -20.51 25.06
C LEU A 175 12.72 -19.42 25.92
N ARG A 176 12.01 -18.87 26.94
CA ARG A 176 12.61 -17.99 27.96
C ARG A 176 13.28 -18.86 29.03
N VAL A 177 14.32 -19.59 28.67
CA VAL A 177 15.13 -20.30 29.67
C VAL A 177 15.91 -19.25 30.47
N GLY A 178 15.84 -19.39 31.79
CA GLY A 178 16.27 -18.39 32.77
C GLY A 178 17.73 -18.01 32.62
N LYS A 179 17.97 -16.70 32.54
CA LYS A 179 19.28 -16.09 32.80
C LYS A 179 19.32 -15.66 34.26
N ASN A 180 19.12 -16.61 35.17
CA ASN A 180 19.26 -16.42 36.62
C ASN A 180 20.26 -17.45 37.15
N THR A 181 21.54 -17.30 36.80
CA THR A 181 22.69 -17.88 37.52
C THR A 181 23.96 -17.35 36.85
N ALA A 182 24.50 -16.23 37.36
CA ALA A 182 25.91 -15.84 37.27
C ALA A 182 26.14 -14.54 38.08
N GLN A 183 25.70 -14.52 39.33
CA GLN A 183 26.30 -13.72 40.39
C GLN A 183 26.33 -14.67 41.58
N ASP A 184 27.47 -15.28 41.83
CA ASP A 184 27.89 -15.76 43.15
C ASP A 184 29.36 -16.17 43.08
N GLY A 185 30.20 -15.42 43.81
CA GLY A 185 31.32 -15.96 44.58
C GLY A 185 32.63 -16.27 43.86
N GLN A 186 33.54 -15.28 43.78
CA GLN A 186 34.94 -15.53 44.13
C GLN A 186 35.67 -14.22 44.51
N CYS A 187 35.70 -13.94 45.82
CA CYS A 187 36.83 -13.27 46.43
C CYS A 187 37.71 -14.37 47.06
N PRO A 188 38.96 -14.56 46.62
CA PRO A 188 39.97 -15.14 47.47
C PRO A 188 40.78 -14.01 48.13
N ASN A 189 40.70 -13.96 49.47
CA ASN A 189 41.78 -13.44 50.29
C ASN A 189 43.07 -14.20 49.92
N GLN A 190 44.11 -13.49 49.50
CA GLN A 190 45.49 -13.89 49.78
C GLN A 190 46.27 -12.67 50.28
N MET A 191 46.60 -12.84 51.54
CA MET A 191 47.57 -12.13 52.38
C MET A 191 48.99 -12.33 51.83
N GLU A 192 49.96 -11.58 52.37
CA GLU A 192 51.43 -11.64 52.17
C GLU A 192 52.00 -10.78 51.03
N GLN A 193 53.01 -9.91 51.17
CA GLN A 193 53.66 -9.13 52.24
C GLN A 193 54.69 -8.21 51.53
N ASP A 194 55.06 -7.13 52.21
CA ASP A 194 56.35 -6.42 52.16
C ASP A 194 56.71 -5.31 51.14
N ALA A 195 57.16 -4.22 51.78
CA ALA A 195 58.17 -3.24 51.39
C ALA A 195 57.73 -1.99 50.58
N ARG A 196 57.42 -0.89 51.30
CA ARG A 196 58.41 0.18 51.58
C ARG A 196 57.81 1.32 52.42
N CYS A 197 58.40 1.45 53.60
CA CYS A 197 58.28 2.57 54.53
C CYS A 197 58.75 3.87 53.87
N SER A 198 57.98 4.95 54.04
CA SER A 198 58.44 6.33 53.86
C SER A 198 59.14 6.79 55.14
N GLN A 199 60.41 7.19 55.01
CA GLN A 199 61.02 8.32 55.69
C GLN A 199 62.37 8.63 55.03
#